data_AF-R9K5W5-F1
#
_entry.id   AF-R9K5W5-F1
#
_cell.length_a   1.000
_cell.length_b   1.000
_cell.length_c   1.000
_cell.angle_alpha   90.00
_cell.angle_beta   90.00
_cell.angle_gamma   90.00
#
_symmetry.space_group_name_H-M   'P 1'
#
loop_
_entity.id
_entity.type
_entity.pdbx_description
1 polymer ?
#
loop_
_entity_poly.entity_id
_entity_poly.type
_entity_poly.pdbx_seq_one_letter_code
_entity_poly.pdbx_strand_id
1 'polypeptide(L)'
;MSTLYEITGDYLRLLEMLEEEDNLDPQAFKDTLEGIEGEFEIKADGYARVLKDLVAEAGKYDAEIQRMTARRDSLNNRSKMLKQHLYESMKATGKTKFKTDLFSFGIQKNGGLQPMEIVPDAAIPDEYCRKEPDNTKIREALKKGAELPFAVLKERGDHLVIR
;
A
#
# COMPACT_ATOMS: atom_id res chain seq x y z
N MET A 1 32.60 -14.57 1.23
CA MET A 1 31.30 -14.94 1.80
C MET A 1 30.34 -15.13 0.66
N SER A 2 29.70 -16.29 0.61
CA SER A 2 28.69 -16.66 -0.38
C SER A 2 27.49 -15.72 -0.33
N THR A 3 26.81 -15.57 -1.47
CA THR A 3 25.52 -14.87 -1.58
C THR A 3 24.39 -15.79 -1.11
N LEU A 4 23.24 -15.24 -0.71
CA LEU A 4 22.07 -16.06 -0.36
C LEU A 4 21.64 -16.94 -1.54
N TYR A 5 21.80 -16.45 -2.76
CA TYR A 5 21.53 -17.19 -3.99
C TYR A 5 22.46 -18.40 -4.15
N GLU A 6 23.76 -18.22 -3.94
CA GLU A 6 24.74 -19.30 -3.99
C GLU A 6 24.47 -20.35 -2.90
N ILE A 7 24.25 -19.92 -1.64
CA ILE A 7 23.93 -20.82 -0.52
C ILE A 7 22.65 -21.62 -0.80
N THR A 8 21.63 -20.99 -1.38
CA THR A 8 20.40 -21.68 -1.78
C THR A 8 20.66 -22.69 -2.90
N GLY A 9 21.51 -22.33 -3.86
CA GLY A 9 21.93 -23.24 -4.93
C GLY A 9 22.75 -24.43 -4.41
N ASP A 10 23.61 -24.21 -3.42
CA ASP A 10 24.37 -25.28 -2.74
C ASP A 10 23.43 -26.24 -2.02
N TYR A 11 22.43 -25.72 -1.32
CA TYR A 11 21.40 -26.52 -0.65
C TYR A 11 20.61 -27.39 -1.64
N LEU A 12 20.12 -26.79 -2.74
CA LEU A 12 19.36 -27.52 -3.75
C LEU A 12 20.19 -28.62 -4.43
N ARG A 13 21.46 -28.34 -4.74
CA ARG A 13 22.38 -29.33 -5.31
C ARG A 13 22.63 -30.50 -4.34
N LEU A 14 22.75 -30.21 -3.04
CA LEU A 14 22.92 -31.26 -2.04
C LEU A 14 21.68 -32.16 -1.96
N LEU A 15 20.47 -31.60 -2.10
CA LEU A 15 19.23 -32.39 -2.18
C LEU A 15 19.16 -33.24 -3.45
N GLU A 16 19.54 -32.69 -4.61
CA GLU A 16 19.60 -33.45 -5.88
C GLU A 16 20.56 -34.64 -5.76
N MET A 17 21.74 -34.45 -5.16
CA MET A 17 22.70 -35.55 -4.93
C MET A 17 22.11 -36.68 -4.06
N LEU A 18 21.31 -36.34 -3.05
CA LEU A 18 20.63 -37.33 -2.20
C LEU A 18 19.64 -38.19 -2.98
N GLU A 19 19.01 -37.64 -4.03
CA GLU A 19 18.07 -38.36 -4.87
C GLU A 19 18.76 -39.22 -5.95
N GLU A 20 19.98 -38.84 -6.37
CA GLU A 20 20.72 -39.52 -7.44
C GLU A 20 21.71 -40.60 -6.96
N GLU A 21 22.29 -40.48 -5.76
CA GLU A 21 23.31 -41.41 -5.25
C GLU A 21 22.79 -42.36 -4.16
N ASP A 22 22.66 -43.64 -4.50
CA ASP A 22 22.24 -44.72 -3.58
C ASP A 22 23.25 -45.03 -2.43
N ASN A 23 24.47 -44.47 -2.48
CA ASN A 23 25.57 -44.80 -1.54
C ASN A 23 26.27 -43.55 -0.96
N LEU A 24 25.51 -42.51 -0.63
CA LEU A 24 26.04 -41.37 0.10
C LEU A 24 26.43 -41.75 1.53
N ASP A 25 27.60 -41.31 1.99
CA ASP A 25 27.99 -41.38 3.40
C ASP A 25 27.07 -40.47 4.23
N PRO A 26 26.21 -41.03 5.10
CA PRO A 26 25.24 -40.25 5.86
C PRO A 26 25.90 -39.20 6.76
N GLN A 27 27.13 -39.45 7.23
CA GLN A 27 27.84 -38.52 8.11
C GLN A 27 28.36 -37.31 7.32
N ALA A 28 29.04 -37.55 6.19
CA ALA A 28 29.52 -36.49 5.32
C ALA A 28 28.39 -35.61 4.77
N PHE A 29 27.24 -36.23 4.45
CA PHE A 29 26.03 -35.49 4.03
C PHE A 29 25.52 -34.57 5.14
N LYS A 30 25.38 -35.09 6.36
CA LYS A 30 24.91 -34.32 7.51
C LYS A 30 25.83 -33.16 7.85
N ASP A 31 27.14 -33.40 7.85
CA ASP A 31 28.15 -32.37 8.12
C ASP A 31 28.13 -31.25 7.06
N THR A 32 27.88 -31.61 5.80
CA THR A 32 27.78 -30.64 4.70
C THR A 32 26.49 -29.81 4.80
N LEU A 33 25.37 -30.46 5.11
CA LEU A 33 24.08 -29.80 5.32
C LEU A 33 24.16 -28.79 6.48
N GLU A 34 24.75 -29.20 7.62
CA GLU A 34 24.96 -28.31 8.78
C GLU A 34 25.82 -27.10 8.43
N GLY A 35 26.84 -27.27 7.57
CA GLY A 35 27.66 -26.16 7.06
C GLY A 35 26.86 -25.15 6.24
N ILE A 36 26.02 -25.62 5.31
CA ILE A 36 25.16 -24.78 4.46
C ILE A 36 24.11 -24.06 5.30
N GLU A 37 23.46 -24.75 6.24
CA GLU A 37 22.50 -24.16 7.17
C GLU A 37 23.13 -23.06 8.03
N GLY A 38 24.33 -23.30 8.57
CA GLY A 38 25.08 -22.30 9.32
C GLY A 38 25.41 -21.06 8.49
N GLU A 39 25.85 -21.21 7.24
CA GLU A 39 26.09 -20.07 6.33
C GLU A 39 24.79 -19.32 6.00
N PHE A 40 23.68 -20.04 5.81
CA PHE A 40 22.36 -19.46 5.56
C PHE A 40 21.89 -18.61 6.74
N GLU A 41 22.00 -19.12 7.97
CA GLU A 41 21.62 -18.42 9.19
C GLU A 41 22.43 -17.13 9.39
N ILE A 42 23.77 -17.20 9.24
CA ILE A 42 24.64 -16.02 9.32
C ILE A 42 24.23 -14.97 8.29
N LYS A 43 23.87 -15.40 7.07
CA LYS A 43 23.41 -14.49 6.02
C LYS A 43 22.06 -13.87 6.38
N ALA A 44 21.09 -14.67 6.84
CA ALA A 44 19.77 -14.21 7.25
C ALA A 44 19.86 -13.16 8.38
N ASP A 45 20.72 -13.38 9.37
CA ASP A 45 21.02 -12.42 10.44
C ASP A 45 21.59 -11.10 9.88
N GLY A 46 22.47 -11.19 8.89
CA GLY A 46 22.98 -10.02 8.17
C GLY A 46 21.87 -9.20 7.51
N TYR A 47 20.92 -9.88 6.83
CA TYR A 47 19.75 -9.23 6.23
C TYR A 47 18.86 -8.58 7.30
N ALA A 48 18.58 -9.27 8.41
CA ALA A 48 17.76 -8.75 9.50
C ALA A 48 18.36 -7.45 10.09
N ARG A 49 19.69 -7.39 10.27
CA ARG A 49 20.39 -6.19 10.73
C ARG A 49 20.24 -5.04 9.74
N VAL A 50 20.53 -5.27 8.45
CA VAL A 50 20.41 -4.24 7.42
C VAL A 50 18.97 -3.74 7.28
N LEU A 51 17.97 -4.63 7.32
CA LEU A 51 16.56 -4.25 7.27
C LEU A 51 16.17 -3.39 8.48
N LYS A 52 16.62 -3.76 9.68
CA LYS A 52 16.37 -2.97 10.89
C LYS A 52 16.98 -1.58 10.79
N ASP A 53 18.20 -1.47 10.26
CA ASP A 53 18.86 -0.17 10.05
C ASP A 53 18.13 0.67 8.99
N LEU A 54 17.69 0.06 7.89
CA LEU A 54 16.92 0.74 6.85
C LEU A 54 15.57 1.26 7.37
N VAL A 55 14.85 0.45 8.17
CA VAL A 55 13.59 0.87 8.80
C VAL A 55 13.83 1.99 9.80
N ALA A 56 14.90 1.91 10.60
CA ALA A 56 15.27 2.96 11.54
C ALA A 56 15.65 4.27 10.83
N GLU A 57 16.41 4.19 9.73
CA GLU A 57 16.77 5.34 8.90
C GLU A 57 15.53 5.95 8.24
N ALA A 58 14.64 5.13 7.68
CA ALA A 58 13.35 5.58 7.14
C ALA A 58 12.55 6.35 8.19
N GLY A 59 12.48 5.85 9.42
CA GLY A 59 11.81 6.50 10.55
C GLY A 59 12.38 7.88 10.91
N LYS A 60 13.66 8.17 10.60
CA LYS A 60 14.24 9.52 10.82
C LYS A 60 13.59 10.57 9.91
N TYR A 61 13.07 10.17 8.75
CA TYR A 61 12.43 11.09 7.82
C TYR A 61 10.97 11.39 8.17
N ASP A 62 10.31 10.53 8.96
CA ASP A 62 8.88 10.68 9.27
C ASP A 62 8.55 12.00 9.95
N ALA A 63 9.39 12.44 10.90
CA ALA A 63 9.21 13.73 11.58
C ALA A 63 9.31 14.92 10.61
N GLU A 64 10.24 14.85 9.66
CA GLU A 64 10.42 15.91 8.66
C GLU A 64 9.29 15.89 7.62
N ILE A 65 8.82 14.71 7.21
CA ILE A 65 7.65 14.56 6.34
C ILE A 65 6.41 15.16 7.01
N GLN A 66 6.18 14.86 8.29
CA GLN A 66 5.07 15.43 9.05
C GLN A 66 5.16 16.95 9.13
N ARG A 67 6.35 17.49 9.45
CA ARG A 67 6.60 18.94 9.49
C ARG A 67 6.35 19.60 8.13
N MET A 68 6.85 19.02 7.05
CA MET A 68 6.69 19.55 5.69
C MET A 68 5.24 19.48 5.23
N THR A 69 4.54 18.39 5.55
CA THR A 69 3.11 18.22 5.28
C THR A 69 2.30 19.28 6.01
N ALA A 70 2.55 19.49 7.31
CA ALA A 70 1.89 20.53 8.10
C ALA A 70 2.16 21.94 7.55
N ARG A 71 3.40 22.22 7.10
CA ARG A 71 3.74 23.50 6.49
C ARG A 71 3.01 23.72 5.16
N ARG A 72 2.98 22.71 4.30
CA ARG A 72 2.23 22.72 3.03
C ARG A 72 0.75 22.98 3.30
N ASP A 73 0.16 22.29 4.26
CA ASP A 73 -1.26 22.41 4.58
C ASP A 73 -1.61 23.78 5.15
N SER A 74 -0.74 24.35 5.99
CA SER A 74 -0.87 25.74 6.47
C SER A 74 -0.89 26.75 5.31
N LEU A 75 0.01 26.61 4.34
CA LEU A 75 0.06 27.47 3.15
C LEU A 75 -1.18 27.29 2.27
N ASN A 76 -1.63 26.05 2.07
CA ASN A 76 -2.85 25.75 1.33
C ASN A 76 -4.09 26.37 1.99
N ASN A 77 -4.19 26.28 3.31
CA ASN A 77 -5.29 26.87 4.07
C ASN A 77 -5.27 28.40 3.99
N ARG A 78 -4.09 29.02 4.11
CA ARG A 78 -3.94 30.46 3.94
C ARG A 78 -4.33 30.91 2.52
N SER A 79 -3.93 30.17 1.49
CA SER A 79 -4.31 30.44 0.11
C SER A 79 -5.82 30.34 -0.11
N LYS A 80 -6.46 29.29 0.41
CA LYS A 80 -7.93 29.12 0.38
C LYS A 80 -8.64 30.28 1.06
N MET A 81 -8.19 30.66 2.26
CA MET A 81 -8.75 31.78 3.01
C MET A 81 -8.63 33.10 2.23
N LEU A 82 -7.47 33.41 1.64
CA LEU A 82 -7.29 34.64 0.85
C LEU A 82 -8.21 34.65 -0.38
N LYS A 83 -8.34 33.53 -1.07
CA LYS A 83 -9.25 33.39 -2.22
C LYS A 83 -10.71 33.56 -1.79
N GLN A 84 -11.10 33.01 -0.64
CA GLN A 84 -12.44 33.14 -0.09
C GLN A 84 -12.76 34.59 0.29
N HIS A 85 -11.85 35.30 0.96
CA HIS A 85 -12.03 36.72 1.28
C HIS A 85 -12.12 37.60 0.03
N LEU A 86 -11.33 37.30 -1.00
CA LEU A 86 -11.44 37.99 -2.29
C LEU A 86 -12.82 37.74 -2.92
N TYR A 87 -13.30 36.49 -2.92
CA TYR A 87 -14.63 36.14 -3.40
C TYR A 87 -15.75 36.88 -2.65
N GLU A 88 -15.69 36.90 -1.32
CA GLU A 88 -16.65 37.60 -0.46
C GLU A 88 -16.64 39.11 -0.72
N SER A 89 -15.45 39.71 -0.86
CA SER A 89 -15.30 41.14 -1.18
C SER A 89 -15.84 41.47 -2.57
N MET A 90 -15.58 40.63 -3.57
CA MET A 90 -16.14 40.78 -4.92
C MET A 90 -17.67 40.70 -4.91
N LYS A 91 -18.24 39.78 -4.11
CA LYS A 91 -19.70 39.68 -3.93
C LYS A 91 -20.28 40.91 -3.23
N ALA A 92 -19.71 41.32 -2.10
CA ALA A 92 -20.20 42.43 -1.29
C ALA A 92 -20.17 43.76 -2.05
N THR A 93 -19.16 43.97 -2.90
CA THR A 93 -19.01 45.18 -3.72
C THR A 93 -19.77 45.12 -5.05
N GLY A 94 -20.39 44.00 -5.39
CA GLY A 94 -21.05 43.77 -6.68
C GLY A 94 -20.10 43.67 -7.87
N LYS A 95 -18.77 43.73 -7.66
CA LYS A 95 -17.74 43.61 -8.72
C LYS A 95 -17.49 42.15 -9.08
N THR A 96 -18.46 41.54 -9.74
CA THR A 96 -18.42 40.11 -10.10
C THR A 96 -17.41 39.76 -11.20
N LYS A 97 -16.97 40.75 -12.00
CA LYS A 97 -15.95 40.60 -13.05
C LYS A 97 -15.18 41.90 -13.25
N PHE A 98 -13.85 41.86 -13.20
CA PHE A 98 -12.99 43.01 -13.48
C PHE A 98 -11.60 42.56 -13.93
N LYS A 99 -10.80 43.49 -14.47
CA LYS A 99 -9.42 43.26 -14.88
C LYS A 99 -8.50 44.31 -14.25
N THR A 100 -7.27 43.92 -14.02
CA THR A 100 -6.13 44.81 -13.71
C THR A 100 -5.10 44.68 -14.82
N ASP A 101 -4.00 45.42 -14.71
CA ASP A 101 -2.91 45.35 -15.70
C ASP A 101 -2.26 43.97 -15.79
N LEU A 102 -2.30 43.19 -14.70
CA LEU A 102 -1.65 41.89 -14.59
C LEU A 102 -2.62 40.70 -14.56
N PHE A 103 -3.86 40.87 -14.08
CA PHE A 103 -4.77 39.76 -13.81
C PHE A 103 -6.21 40.05 -14.22
N SER A 104 -6.97 38.99 -14.49
CA SER A 104 -8.42 39.06 -14.72
C SER A 104 -9.15 38.27 -13.63
N PHE A 105 -10.21 38.86 -13.08
CA PHE A 105 -11.00 38.29 -12.00
C PHE A 105 -12.45 38.11 -12.46
N GLY A 106 -13.05 36.99 -12.05
CA GLY A 106 -14.44 36.70 -12.34
C GLY A 106 -14.99 35.62 -11.42
N ILE A 107 -16.19 35.85 -10.90
CA ILE A 107 -16.95 34.81 -10.22
C ILE A 107 -17.65 33.95 -11.27
N GLN A 108 -17.37 32.65 -11.25
CA GLN A 108 -17.97 31.67 -12.16
C GLN A 108 -18.70 30.60 -11.34
N LYS A 109 -19.67 29.93 -11.97
CA LYS A 109 -20.24 28.71 -11.39
C LYS A 109 -19.17 27.63 -11.40
N ASN A 110 -19.17 26.78 -10.37
CA ASN A 110 -18.28 25.63 -10.34
C ASN A 110 -18.54 24.75 -11.57
N GLY A 111 -17.48 24.30 -12.23
CA GLY A 111 -17.57 23.31 -13.29
C GLY A 111 -17.90 21.91 -12.75
N GLY A 112 -18.20 20.98 -13.63
CA GLY A 112 -18.56 19.61 -13.28
C GLY A 112 -20.07 19.38 -13.21
N LEU A 113 -20.45 18.22 -12.68
CA LEU A 113 -21.86 17.88 -12.45
C LEU A 113 -22.47 18.85 -11.44
N GLN A 114 -23.72 19.22 -11.67
CA GLN A 114 -24.45 20.04 -10.73
C GLN A 114 -24.50 19.35 -9.36
N PRO A 115 -24.17 20.03 -8.26
CA PRO A 115 -24.28 19.44 -6.94
C PRO A 115 -25.73 19.04 -6.69
N MET A 116 -25.91 17.81 -6.22
CA MET A 116 -27.19 17.28 -5.76
C MET A 116 -27.05 16.88 -4.29
N GLU A 117 -28.09 17.12 -3.52
CA GLU A 117 -28.20 16.66 -2.14
C GLU A 117 -29.25 15.55 -2.10
N ILE A 118 -28.90 14.42 -1.49
CA ILE A 118 -29.86 13.37 -1.21
C ILE A 118 -30.60 13.79 0.07
N VAL A 119 -31.93 13.84 0.00
CA VAL A 119 -32.76 14.21 1.14
C VAL A 119 -32.54 13.19 2.28
N PRO A 120 -32.22 13.63 3.51
CA PRO A 120 -32.13 12.74 4.66
C PRO A 120 -33.42 11.94 4.84
N ASP A 121 -33.30 10.66 5.18
CA ASP A 121 -34.41 9.74 5.44
C ASP A 121 -35.32 9.37 4.25
N ALA A 122 -34.97 9.78 3.02
CA ALA A 122 -35.66 9.31 1.83
C ALA A 122 -35.24 7.86 1.49
N ALA A 123 -36.23 6.97 1.31
CA ALA A 123 -35.96 5.64 0.75
C ALA A 123 -35.55 5.78 -0.72
N ILE A 124 -34.29 5.45 -1.02
CA ILE A 124 -33.74 5.51 -2.39
C ILE A 124 -34.07 4.19 -3.08
N PRO A 125 -34.79 4.20 -4.21
CA PRO A 125 -35.03 2.99 -4.98
C PRO A 125 -33.72 2.33 -5.43
N ASP A 126 -33.68 1.00 -5.44
CA ASP A 126 -32.52 0.19 -5.84
C ASP A 126 -31.97 0.54 -7.24
N GLU A 127 -32.81 1.07 -8.13
CA GLU A 127 -32.44 1.50 -9.49
C GLU A 127 -31.43 2.67 -9.50
N TYR A 128 -31.40 3.49 -8.45
CA TYR A 128 -30.47 4.61 -8.30
C TYR A 128 -29.24 4.25 -7.46
N CYS A 129 -29.17 3.00 -6.97
CA CYS A 129 -28.07 2.47 -6.17
C CYS A 129 -27.15 1.60 -7.03
N ARG A 130 -25.85 1.63 -6.74
CA ARG A 130 -24.90 0.68 -7.34
C ARG A 130 -25.03 -0.67 -6.63
N LYS A 131 -25.24 -1.74 -7.40
CA LYS A 131 -25.22 -3.11 -6.89
C LYS A 131 -23.78 -3.60 -6.84
N GLU A 132 -23.16 -3.52 -5.67
CA GLU A 132 -21.82 -4.04 -5.42
C GLU A 132 -21.91 -5.43 -4.78
N PRO A 133 -21.05 -6.39 -5.19
CA PRO A 133 -21.02 -7.71 -4.58
C PRO A 133 -20.57 -7.62 -3.13
N ASP A 134 -21.32 -8.25 -2.24
CA ASP A 134 -20.93 -8.37 -0.84
C ASP A 134 -19.82 -9.41 -0.68
N ASN A 135 -18.58 -8.94 -0.80
CA ASN A 135 -17.38 -9.76 -0.71
C ASN A 135 -17.28 -10.53 0.61
N THR A 136 -17.91 -10.05 1.69
CA THR A 136 -17.91 -10.75 2.98
C THR A 136 -18.81 -11.98 2.92
N LYS A 137 -20.05 -11.81 2.45
CA LYS A 137 -21.00 -12.91 2.26
C LYS A 137 -20.52 -13.93 1.24
N ILE A 138 -19.94 -13.47 0.13
CA ILE A 138 -19.36 -14.36 -0.89
C ILE A 138 -18.25 -15.20 -0.25
N ARG A 139 -17.35 -14.58 0.52
CA ARG A 139 -16.26 -15.31 1.19
C ARG A 139 -16.77 -16.28 2.24
N GLU A 140 -17.81 -15.94 2.99
CA GLU A 140 -18.44 -16.86 3.95
C GLU A 140 -19.13 -18.05 3.28
N ALA A 141 -19.85 -17.82 2.18
CA ALA A 141 -20.48 -18.89 1.41
C ALA A 141 -19.44 -19.87 0.85
N LEU A 142 -18.35 -19.35 0.28
CA LEU A 142 -17.23 -20.18 -0.19
C LEU A 142 -16.56 -20.96 0.96
N LYS A 143 -16.37 -20.34 2.13
CA LYS A 143 -15.84 -21.03 3.33
C LYS A 143 -16.78 -22.14 3.84
N LYS A 144 -18.09 -22.00 3.64
CA LYS A 144 -19.10 -23.00 3.99
C LYS A 144 -19.21 -24.13 2.94
N GLY A 145 -18.40 -24.10 1.88
CA GLY A 145 -18.37 -25.13 0.83
C GLY A 145 -19.39 -24.92 -0.29
N ALA A 146 -19.99 -23.74 -0.41
CA ALA A 146 -20.86 -23.45 -1.54
C ALA A 146 -20.03 -23.22 -2.81
N GLU A 147 -20.36 -23.90 -3.90
CA GLU A 147 -19.78 -23.64 -5.22
C GLU A 147 -20.45 -22.43 -5.86
N LEU A 148 -19.70 -21.32 -5.99
CA LEU A 148 -20.16 -20.13 -6.69
C LEU A 148 -19.45 -20.07 -8.05
N PRO A 149 -20.17 -20.07 -9.19
CA PRO A 149 -19.54 -20.06 -10.52
C PRO A 149 -18.73 -18.78 -10.81
N PHE A 150 -18.94 -17.73 -10.00
CA PHE A 150 -18.31 -16.43 -10.14
C PHE A 150 -17.22 -16.13 -9.10
N ALA A 151 -16.94 -17.03 -8.16
CA ALA A 151 -15.93 -16.78 -7.12
C ALA A 151 -15.26 -18.09 -6.65
N VAL A 152 -13.94 -18.05 -6.47
CA VAL A 152 -13.14 -19.20 -6.00
C VAL A 152 -12.33 -18.76 -4.79
N LEU A 153 -12.38 -19.56 -3.71
CA LEU A 153 -11.55 -19.33 -2.53
C LEU A 153 -10.14 -19.85 -2.81
N LYS A 154 -9.16 -18.93 -2.84
CA LYS A 154 -7.75 -19.29 -2.97
C LYS A 154 -7.15 -19.60 -1.61
N GLU A 155 -6.08 -20.39 -1.62
CA GLU A 155 -5.24 -20.61 -0.45
C GLU A 155 -4.62 -19.30 0.03
N ARG A 156 -4.27 -19.25 1.32
CA ARG A 156 -3.57 -18.11 1.88
C ARG A 156 -2.14 -18.14 1.35
N GLY A 157 -1.64 -16.99 0.91
CA GLY A 157 -0.22 -16.84 0.61
C GLY A 157 0.61 -16.72 1.90
N ASP A 158 1.90 -17.01 1.77
CA ASP A 158 2.88 -16.86 2.85
C ASP A 158 3.61 -15.52 2.75
N HIS A 159 4.10 -15.03 3.90
CA HIS A 159 4.96 -13.86 3.96
C HIS A 159 6.06 -14.06 4.99
N LEU A 160 7.21 -13.44 4.77
CA LEU A 160 8.33 -13.47 5.70
C LEU A 160 8.01 -12.63 6.94
N VAL A 161 8.24 -13.20 8.12
CA VAL A 161 8.14 -12.51 9.41
C VAL A 161 9.52 -12.54 10.09
N ILE A 162 10.10 -11.38 10.37
CA ILE A 162 11.33 -11.21 11.14
C ILE A 162 10.95 -10.61 12.49
N ARG A 163 11.32 -11.25 13.60
CA ARG A 163 10.98 -10.83 14.98
C ARG A 163 12.22 -10.38 15.75
#